data_AF-A0A6L8GF59-F1
#
_entry.id   AF-A0A6L8GF59-F1
#
_cell.length_a   1.000
_cell.length_b   1.000
_cell.length_c   1.000
_cell.angle_alpha   90.00
_cell.angle_beta   90.00
_cell.angle_gamma   90.00
#
_symmetry.space_group_name_H-M   'P 1'
#
loop_
_entity.id
_entity.type
_entity.pdbx_description
1 polymer ?
#
loop_
_entity_poly.entity_id
_entity_poly.type
_entity_poly.pdbx_seq_one_letter_code
_entity_poly.pdbx_strand_id
1 'polypeptide(L)'
;RVGAASDRMGYRLEGPPLEQEGPELLSAAVPVGAIQVPPSGEPIILMADRPTTGGYPRIGTVISADVPVVAQLAPGEGIEFETCSHEAAVRALIEQERGLLA
;
A
#
# COMPACT_ATOMS: atom_id res chain seq x y z
N ARG A 1 10.68 -5.99 3.27
CA ARG A 1 11.41 -4.79 3.75
C ARG A 1 11.16 -3.63 2.80
N VAL A 2 11.25 -2.39 3.25
CA VAL A 2 11.17 -1.22 2.36
C VAL A 2 12.43 -1.12 1.52
N GLY A 3 12.28 -1.03 0.20
CA GLY A 3 13.37 -0.97 -0.76
C GLY A 3 13.91 0.44 -0.94
N ALA A 4 15.15 0.53 -1.44
CA ALA A 4 15.86 1.82 -1.57
C ALA A 4 15.22 2.78 -2.60
N ALA A 5 14.49 2.25 -3.58
CA ALA A 5 13.79 3.02 -4.60
C ALA A 5 12.35 3.42 -4.17
N SER A 6 12.13 3.62 -2.87
CA SER A 6 10.85 4.08 -2.30
C SER A 6 10.82 5.59 -2.16
N ASP A 7 9.70 6.19 -2.53
CA ASP A 7 9.51 7.64 -2.50
C ASP A 7 8.04 8.01 -2.23
N ARG A 8 7.69 9.28 -2.44
CA ARG A 8 6.32 9.79 -2.24
C ARG A 8 5.30 9.23 -3.25
N MET A 9 5.75 8.66 -4.38
CA MET A 9 4.87 7.98 -5.34
C MET A 9 4.49 6.59 -4.84
N GLY A 10 5.46 5.85 -4.29
CA GLY A 10 5.21 4.51 -3.79
C GLY A 10 6.38 3.89 -3.04
N TYR A 11 6.06 3.03 -2.07
CA TYR A 11 7.04 2.26 -1.33
C TYR A 11 7.19 0.91 -2.00
N ARG A 12 8.38 0.67 -2.57
CA ARG A 12 8.73 -0.60 -3.21
C ARG A 12 9.18 -1.57 -2.15
N LEU A 13 8.60 -2.76 -2.12
CA LEU A 13 8.90 -3.76 -1.11
C LEU A 13 9.82 -4.82 -1.68
N GLU A 14 10.94 -5.01 -1.00
CA GLU A 14 11.89 -6.07 -1.33
C GLU A 14 11.61 -7.30 -0.45
N GLY A 15 11.54 -8.46 -1.08
CA GLY A 15 11.21 -9.75 -0.47
C GLY A 15 11.15 -10.85 -1.53
N PRO A 16 10.68 -12.06 -1.18
CA PRO A 16 10.37 -13.07 -2.18
C PRO A 16 9.37 -12.52 -3.21
N PRO A 17 9.63 -12.64 -4.52
CA PRO A 17 8.72 -12.14 -5.54
C PRO A 17 7.40 -12.90 -5.48
N LEU A 18 6.29 -12.18 -5.63
CA LEU A 18 4.97 -12.78 -5.73
C LEU A 18 4.74 -13.26 -7.17
N GLU A 19 4.30 -14.51 -7.32
CA GLU A 19 3.87 -15.02 -8.61
C GLU A 19 2.56 -14.34 -9.02
N GLN A 20 2.54 -13.82 -10.25
CA GLN A 20 1.32 -13.35 -10.87
C GLN A 20 0.73 -14.39 -11.79
N GLU A 21 -0.50 -14.79 -11.49
CA GLU A 21 -1.34 -15.52 -12.41
C GLU A 21 -2.44 -14.59 -12.93
N GLY A 22 -2.39 -14.26 -14.22
CA GLY A 22 -3.46 -13.51 -14.88
C GLY A 22 -2.96 -12.48 -15.91
N PRO A 23 -3.86 -12.02 -16.79
CA PRO A 23 -3.53 -11.00 -17.77
C PRO A 23 -3.30 -9.63 -17.11
N GLU A 24 -2.58 -8.75 -17.80
CA GLU A 24 -2.53 -7.34 -17.44
C GLU A 24 -3.95 -6.76 -17.29
N LEU A 25 -4.16 -5.95 -16.24
CA LEU A 25 -5.46 -5.34 -16.00
C LEU A 25 -5.59 -4.07 -16.83
N LEU A 26 -6.82 -3.80 -17.29
CA LEU A 26 -7.16 -2.47 -17.80
C LEU A 26 -6.89 -1.42 -16.72
N SER A 27 -6.33 -0.29 -17.14
CA SER A 27 -6.03 0.81 -16.22
C SER A 27 -7.28 1.27 -15.50
N ALA A 28 -7.23 1.26 -14.16
CA ALA A 28 -8.33 1.64 -13.29
C ALA A 28 -7.86 2.63 -12.21
N ALA A 29 -8.81 3.34 -11.58
CA ALA A 29 -8.50 4.25 -10.49
C ALA A 29 -7.85 3.52 -9.31
N VAL A 30 -6.82 4.13 -8.72
CA VAL A 30 -6.06 3.56 -7.59
C VAL A 30 -6.09 4.47 -6.34
N PRO A 31 -6.53 3.97 -5.17
CA PRO A 31 -6.51 4.74 -3.93
C PRO A 31 -5.10 4.79 -3.30
N VAL A 32 -4.90 5.73 -2.35
CA VAL A 32 -3.69 5.72 -1.50
C VAL A 32 -3.68 4.39 -0.75
N GLY A 33 -2.50 3.83 -0.53
CA GLY A 33 -2.33 2.56 0.17
C GLY A 33 -2.58 1.34 -0.69
N ALA A 34 -3.02 1.49 -1.96
CA ALA A 34 -3.19 0.35 -2.84
C ALA A 34 -1.86 -0.40 -3.02
N ILE A 35 -1.90 -1.73 -2.90
CA ILE A 35 -0.72 -2.59 -3.02
C ILE A 35 -0.76 -3.25 -4.39
N GLN A 36 0.07 -2.75 -5.30
CA GLN A 36 0.20 -3.27 -6.66
C GLN A 36 1.35 -4.27 -6.75
N VAL A 37 1.19 -5.28 -7.60
CA VAL A 37 2.25 -6.22 -7.94
C VAL A 37 2.56 -6.06 -9.44
N PRO A 38 3.72 -5.50 -9.81
CA PRO A 38 4.17 -5.46 -11.21
C PRO A 38 4.64 -6.84 -11.69
N PRO A 39 4.98 -6.99 -12.99
CA PRO A 39 5.55 -8.24 -13.52
C PRO A 39 6.86 -8.71 -12.86
N SER A 40 7.57 -7.81 -12.16
CA SER A 40 8.75 -8.19 -11.37
C SER A 40 8.41 -8.99 -10.10
N GLY A 41 7.15 -9.02 -9.68
CA GLY A 41 6.69 -9.68 -8.45
C GLY A 41 6.95 -8.89 -7.16
N GLU A 42 7.65 -7.76 -7.23
CA GLU A 42 7.95 -6.90 -6.08
C GLU A 42 6.79 -5.93 -5.78
N PRO A 43 6.10 -6.04 -4.63
CA PRO A 43 4.95 -5.21 -4.34
C PRO A 43 5.29 -3.72 -4.20
N ILE A 44 4.36 -2.85 -4.58
CA ILE A 44 4.45 -1.40 -4.42
C ILE A 44 3.23 -0.90 -3.64
N ILE A 45 3.43 -0.30 -2.47
CA ILE A 45 2.39 0.43 -1.75
C ILE A 45 2.31 1.83 -2.35
N LEU A 46 1.19 2.20 -2.96
CA LEU A 46 1.04 3.50 -3.60
C LEU A 46 0.79 4.62 -2.58
N MET A 47 1.56 5.70 -2.66
CA MET A 47 1.57 6.76 -1.64
C MET A 47 0.92 8.06 -2.14
N ALA A 48 1.22 9.18 -1.50
CA ALA A 48 0.54 10.46 -1.72
C ALA A 48 0.64 10.97 -3.18
N ASP A 49 1.78 10.77 -3.83
CA ASP A 49 2.08 11.28 -5.17
C ASP A 49 1.92 10.19 -6.25
N ARG A 50 1.27 9.07 -5.92
CA ARG A 50 0.97 7.98 -6.86
C ARG A 50 0.18 8.49 -8.07
N PRO A 51 0.24 7.79 -9.23
CA PRO A 51 -0.66 8.07 -10.34
C PRO A 51 -2.13 7.84 -9.95
N THR A 52 -3.05 8.57 -10.57
CA THR A 52 -4.49 8.42 -10.32
C THR A 52 -5.05 7.10 -10.85
N THR A 53 -4.38 6.49 -11.84
CA THR A 53 -4.73 5.22 -12.44
C THR A 53 -3.53 4.26 -12.46
N GLY A 54 -3.80 2.95 -12.55
CA GLY A 54 -2.76 1.94 -12.73
C GLY A 54 -3.31 0.64 -13.33
N GLY A 55 -2.44 -0.10 -14.04
CA GLY A 55 -2.78 -1.35 -14.74
C GLY A 55 -2.25 -2.63 -14.07
N TYR A 56 -1.53 -2.50 -12.96
CA TYR A 56 -1.02 -3.67 -12.24
C TYR A 56 -2.08 -4.27 -11.31
N PRO A 57 -2.13 -5.62 -11.20
CA PRO A 57 -2.95 -6.30 -10.22
C PRO A 57 -2.73 -5.79 -8.80
N ARG A 58 -3.83 -5.71 -8.06
CA ARG A 58 -3.86 -5.24 -6.67
C ARG A 58 -4.17 -6.41 -5.77
N ILE A 59 -3.32 -6.63 -4.78
CA ILE A 59 -3.49 -7.72 -3.79
C ILE A 59 -4.15 -7.25 -2.50
N GLY A 60 -4.23 -5.93 -2.30
CA GLY A 60 -4.81 -5.33 -1.11
C GLY A 60 -4.73 -3.81 -1.11
N THR A 61 -5.15 -3.19 -0.01
CA THR A 61 -5.03 -1.75 0.22
C THR A 61 -4.80 -1.53 1.71
N VAL A 62 -3.72 -0.82 2.04
CA VAL A 62 -3.45 -0.35 3.41
C VAL A 62 -4.60 0.56 3.83
N ILE A 63 -5.15 0.34 5.03
CA ILE A 63 -6.25 1.15 5.54
C ILE A 63 -5.81 2.60 5.72
N SER A 64 -6.75 3.54 5.58
CA SER A 64 -6.42 4.98 5.71
C SER A 64 -5.73 5.33 7.03
N ALA A 65 -6.07 4.62 8.11
CA ALA A 65 -5.50 4.85 9.43
C ALA A 65 -3.99 4.48 9.53
N ASP A 66 -3.54 3.56 8.69
CA ASP A 66 -2.16 3.03 8.75
C ASP A 66 -1.25 3.65 7.68
N VAL A 67 -1.81 4.40 6.71
CA VAL A 67 -1.01 5.12 5.71
C VAL A 67 0.05 6.04 6.34
N PRO A 68 -0.24 6.82 7.40
CA PRO A 68 0.78 7.62 8.08
C PRO A 68 1.89 6.78 8.71
N VAL A 69 1.58 5.57 9.18
CA VAL A 69 2.56 4.63 9.75
C VAL A 69 3.51 4.15 8.66
N VAL A 70 2.96 3.75 7.50
CA VAL A 70 3.77 3.37 6.33
C VAL A 70 4.68 4.53 5.91
N ALA A 71 4.18 5.76 5.92
CA ALA A 71 4.94 6.94 5.50
C ALA A 71 6.13 7.29 6.41
N GLN A 72 6.27 6.66 7.59
CA GLN A 72 7.45 6.82 8.46
C GLN A 72 8.56 5.81 8.17
N LEU A 73 8.32 4.78 7.36
CA LEU A 73 9.30 3.72 7.14
C LEU A 73 10.45 4.19 6.24
N ALA A 74 11.68 3.90 6.65
CA ALA A 74 12.89 4.14 5.90
C ALA A 74 13.32 2.91 5.08
N PRO A 75 14.11 3.09 4.00
CA PRO A 75 14.74 1.97 3.31
C PRO A 75 15.48 1.02 4.25
N GLY A 76 15.26 -0.28 4.08
CA GLY A 76 15.81 -1.35 4.91
C GLY A 76 14.89 -1.78 6.05
N GLU A 77 13.89 -0.98 6.44
CA GLU A 77 12.99 -1.34 7.54
C GLU A 77 12.04 -2.50 7.17
N GLY A 78 11.68 -3.28 8.20
CA GLY A 78 10.72 -4.38 8.10
C GLY A 78 9.29 -3.87 7.99
N ILE A 79 8.46 -4.61 7.26
CA ILE A 79 7.02 -4.39 7.21
C ILE A 79 6.34 -5.75 7.12
N GLU A 80 5.26 -5.91 7.88
CA GLU A 80 4.38 -7.07 7.86
C GLU A 80 2.95 -6.60 7.67
N PHE A 81 2.12 -7.45 7.05
CA PHE A 81 0.73 -7.14 6.76
C PHE A 81 -0.19 -8.04 7.59
N GLU A 82 -1.21 -7.44 8.17
CA GLU A 82 -2.31 -8.15 8.81
C GLU A 82 -3.59 -7.97 7.98
N THR A 83 -4.38 -9.02 7.85
CA THR A 83 -5.71 -8.92 7.21
C THR A 83 -6.65 -8.10 8.08
N CYS A 84 -7.25 -7.07 7.50
CA CYS A 84 -8.18 -6.19 8.20
C CYS A 84 -9.59 -6.31 7.61
N SER A 85 -10.60 -6.40 8.47
CA SER A 85 -12.00 -6.32 8.04
C SER A 85 -12.38 -4.87 7.73
N HIS A 86 -13.37 -4.67 6.87
CA HIS A 86 -13.85 -3.32 6.57
C HIS A 86 -14.34 -2.59 7.82
N GLU A 87 -15.03 -3.29 8.74
CA GLU A 87 -15.49 -2.72 10.00
C GLU A 87 -14.32 -2.26 10.88
N ALA A 88 -13.27 -3.08 11.00
CA ALA A 88 -12.07 -2.73 11.77
C ALA A 88 -11.34 -1.53 11.14
N ALA A 89 -11.25 -1.46 9.82
CA ALA A 89 -10.65 -0.34 9.09
C ALA A 89 -11.39 0.97 9.36
N VAL A 90 -12.72 0.95 9.31
CA VAL A 90 -13.56 2.13 9.60
C VAL A 90 -13.43 2.55 11.07
N ARG A 91 -13.43 1.58 11.99
CA ARG A 91 -13.27 1.85 13.43
C ARG A 91 -11.92 2.53 13.72
N ALA A 92 -10.83 2.00 13.18
CA ALA A 92 -9.49 2.56 13.34
C ALA A 92 -9.40 3.99 12.81
N LEU A 93 -10.02 4.28 11.66
CA LEU A 93 -10.07 5.63 11.11
C LEU A 93 -10.82 6.60 12.03
N ILE A 94 -11.99 6.22 12.54
CA ILE A 94 -12.77 7.06 13.47
C ILE A 94 -11.99 7.32 14.76
N GLU A 95 -11.31 6.30 15.30
CA GLU A 95 -10.49 6.44 16.50
C GLU A 95 -9.31 7.40 16.28
N GLN A 96 -8.62 7.28 15.14
CA GLN A 96 -7.55 8.21 14.76
C GLN A 96 -8.07 9.65 14.63
N GLU A 97 -9.17 9.86 13.90
CA GLU A 97 -9.74 11.20 13.69
C GLU A 97 -10.17 11.83 15.03
N ARG A 98 -10.77 11.06 15.93
CA ARG A 98 -11.10 11.53 17.29
C ARG A 98 -9.86 11.90 18.08
N GLY A 99 -8.79 11.12 17.98
CA GLY A 99 -7.52 11.42 18.65
C GLY A 99 -6.84 12.69 18.15
N LEU A 100 -7.02 13.04 16.86
CA LEU A 100 -6.48 14.27 16.27
C LEU A 100 -7.29 15.53 16.61
N LEU A 101 -8.58 15.37 16.93
CA LEU A 101 -9.51 16.46 17.24
C LEU A 101 -9.65 16.74 18.75
N ALA A 102 -9.08 15.89 19.60
CA ALA A 102 -9.03 16.05 21.05
C ALA A 102 -7.88 16.97 21.48
#